data_AF-A0A845BZW4-F1
#
_entry.id   AF-A0A845BZW4-F1
#
_cell.length_a   1.000
_cell.length_b   1.000
_cell.length_c   1.000
_cell.angle_alpha   90.00
_cell.angle_beta   90.00
_cell.angle_gamma   90.00
#
_symmetry.space_group_name_H-M   'P 1'
#
loop_
_entity.id
_entity.type
_entity.pdbx_description
1 polymer ?
#
loop_
_entity_poly.entity_id
_entity_poly.type
_entity_poly.pdbx_seq_one_letter_code
_entity_poly.pdbx_strand_id
1 'polypeptide(L)'
;MSSNRFKRALPGAVQPSDPAAVASFIAGADAHEAAPAAGTGIDEPQYKVISVPEYDQGGGKMSEAVLFRCTPAVFQELDFVFKHSTAKSKQKLIESILLPQLKAMAKEIKGGQ
;
A
#
# COMPACT_ATOMS: atom_id res chain seq x y z
N MET A 1 34.48 -39.30 -0.67
CA MET A 1 33.04 -39.52 -0.32
C MET A 1 32.38 -38.15 -0.24
N SER A 2 31.72 -37.69 -1.31
CA SER A 2 31.00 -36.41 -1.33
C SER A 2 29.55 -36.67 -1.73
N SER A 3 28.63 -36.54 -0.77
CA SER A 3 27.20 -36.73 -0.99
C SER A 3 26.53 -35.38 -1.24
N ASN A 4 25.98 -35.20 -2.44
CA ASN A 4 25.24 -34.00 -2.85
C ASN A 4 23.95 -33.82 -2.03
N ARG A 5 23.89 -32.74 -1.25
CA ARG A 5 22.79 -32.39 -0.33
C ARG A 5 21.55 -31.79 -1.02
N PHE A 6 21.56 -31.62 -2.34
CA PHE A 6 20.51 -30.95 -3.12
C PHE A 6 19.45 -31.86 -3.75
N LYS A 7 19.46 -33.17 -3.46
CA LYS A 7 18.43 -34.11 -3.94
C LYS A 7 17.39 -34.43 -2.87
N ARG A 8 16.79 -33.40 -2.27
CA ARG A 8 15.55 -33.59 -1.50
C ARG A 8 14.38 -33.33 -2.43
N ALA A 9 13.76 -34.43 -2.86
CA ALA A 9 12.61 -34.47 -3.74
C ALA A 9 11.49 -33.54 -3.24
N LEU A 10 10.97 -32.71 -4.14
CA LEU A 10 9.66 -32.09 -4.03
C LEU A 10 8.61 -33.23 -4.02
N PRO A 11 7.79 -33.37 -2.97
CA PRO A 11 6.71 -34.34 -2.97
C PRO A 11 5.52 -33.76 -3.73
N GLY A 12 5.00 -34.51 -4.69
CA GLY A 12 3.71 -34.25 -5.35
C GLY A 12 3.88 -33.44 -6.64
N ALA A 13 4.10 -34.11 -7.77
CA ALA A 13 3.01 -34.53 -8.64
C ALA A 13 2.20 -33.33 -9.14
N VAL A 14 2.36 -33.01 -10.43
CA VAL A 14 1.42 -32.18 -11.19
C VAL A 14 0.06 -32.85 -11.07
N GLN A 15 -0.76 -32.40 -10.12
CA GLN A 15 -2.15 -32.84 -10.01
C GLN A 15 -2.85 -32.34 -11.27
N PRO A 16 -3.56 -33.20 -12.03
CA PRO A 16 -4.44 -32.73 -13.07
C PRO A 16 -5.45 -31.79 -12.41
N SER A 17 -5.56 -30.56 -12.93
CA SER A 17 -6.48 -29.55 -12.41
C SER A 17 -7.89 -30.13 -12.41
N ASP A 18 -8.50 -30.21 -11.22
CA ASP A 18 -9.86 -30.68 -11.06
C ASP A 18 -10.82 -29.72 -11.81
N PRO A 19 -11.55 -30.18 -12.84
CA PRO A 19 -12.43 -29.33 -13.62
C PRO A 19 -13.53 -28.69 -12.77
N ALA A 20 -13.95 -29.34 -11.67
CA ALA A 20 -14.94 -28.77 -10.76
C ALA A 20 -14.38 -27.58 -9.95
N ALA A 21 -13.11 -27.64 -9.56
CA ALA A 21 -12.42 -26.55 -8.88
C ALA A 21 -12.15 -25.35 -9.80
N VAL A 22 -11.90 -25.61 -11.08
CA VAL A 22 -11.77 -24.56 -12.10
C VAL A 22 -13.12 -23.89 -12.36
N ALA A 23 -14.21 -24.67 -12.43
CA ALA A 23 -15.55 -24.14 -12.62
C ALA A 23 -16.01 -23.24 -11.45
N SER A 24 -15.71 -23.62 -10.20
CA SER A 24 -16.03 -22.81 -9.03
C SER A 24 -15.18 -21.54 -8.93
N PHE A 25 -13.92 -21.58 -9.37
CA PHE A 25 -13.08 -20.38 -9.48
C PHE A 25 -13.62 -19.39 -10.53
N ILE A 26 -14.01 -19.88 -11.72
CA ILE A 26 -14.60 -19.06 -12.79
C ILE A 26 -15.94 -18.47 -12.33
N ALA A 27 -16.78 -19.26 -11.66
CA ALA A 27 -18.04 -18.78 -11.11
C ALA A 27 -17.85 -17.71 -10.02
N GLY A 28 -16.77 -17.79 -9.23
CA GLY A 28 -16.42 -16.76 -8.25
C GLY A 28 -15.90 -15.46 -8.87
N ALA A 29 -15.25 -15.53 -10.03
CA ALA A 29 -14.75 -14.36 -10.75
C ALA A 29 -15.88 -13.54 -11.41
N ASP A 30 -16.99 -14.18 -11.81
CA ASP A 30 -18.16 -13.54 -12.41
C ASP A 30 -19.15 -12.96 -11.38
N ALA A 31 -18.93 -13.20 -10.08
CA ALA A 31 -19.82 -12.72 -9.02
C ALA A 31 -19.71 -11.21 -8.74
N HIS A 32 -18.84 -10.48 -9.46
CA HIS A 32 -18.63 -9.04 -9.28
C HIS A 32 -19.76 -8.15 -9.85
N GLU A 33 -20.76 -8.73 -10.54
CA GLU A 33 -21.90 -7.98 -11.08
C GLU A 33 -23.23 -8.27 -10.35
N ALA A 34 -23.19 -8.83 -9.14
CA ALA A 34 -24.36 -8.96 -8.28
C ALA A 34 -24.50 -7.71 -7.38
N ALA A 35 -25.59 -6.95 -7.58
CA ALA A 35 -26.02 -5.94 -6.62
C ALA A 35 -26.14 -6.57 -5.21
N PRO A 36 -25.67 -5.89 -4.15
CA PRO A 36 -25.49 -6.54 -2.86
C PRO A 36 -26.85 -6.97 -2.29
N ALA A 37 -26.99 -8.28 -2.05
CA ALA A 37 -28.14 -8.84 -1.36
C ALA A 37 -28.08 -8.42 0.12
N ALA A 38 -29.10 -7.71 0.59
CA ALA A 38 -29.27 -7.37 1.99
C ALA A 38 -29.49 -8.66 2.80
N GLY A 39 -28.49 -9.07 3.58
CA GLY A 39 -28.53 -10.30 4.36
C GLY A 39 -27.46 -10.38 5.44
N THR A 40 -27.85 -10.01 6.67
CA THR A 40 -27.39 -10.51 7.98
C THR A 40 -25.89 -10.62 8.26
N GLY A 41 -25.38 -9.64 9.02
CA GLY A 41 -24.56 -9.91 10.20
C GLY A 41 -23.17 -10.49 9.95
N ILE A 42 -22.40 -9.87 9.05
CA ILE A 42 -20.95 -9.92 9.13
C ILE A 42 -20.56 -8.61 9.83
N ASP A 43 -19.99 -8.70 11.04
CA ASP A 43 -19.28 -7.59 11.65
C ASP A 43 -18.04 -7.32 10.78
N GLU A 44 -18.26 -6.64 9.65
CA GLU A 44 -17.19 -6.00 8.89
C GLU A 44 -16.50 -5.04 9.85
N PRO A 45 -15.17 -5.15 10.06
CA PRO A 45 -14.47 -4.15 10.84
C PRO A 45 -14.78 -2.81 10.18
N GLN A 46 -15.49 -1.95 10.92
CA GLN A 46 -15.86 -0.61 10.50
C GLN A 46 -14.56 0.16 10.21
N TYR A 47 -14.06 0.05 8.99
CA TYR A 47 -13.05 0.94 8.51
C TYR A 47 -13.74 2.29 8.42
N LYS A 48 -13.41 3.20 9.34
CA LYS A 48 -13.75 4.61 9.20
C LYS A 48 -13.20 5.03 7.83
N VAL A 49 -14.09 5.14 6.86
CA VAL A 49 -13.82 5.80 5.60
C VAL A 49 -13.56 7.25 5.97
N ILE A 50 -12.28 7.59 6.12
CA ILE A 50 -11.85 8.96 6.30
C ILE A 50 -12.07 9.62 4.96
N SER A 51 -13.13 10.42 4.85
CA SER A 51 -13.35 11.29 3.72
C SER A 51 -12.13 12.18 3.57
N VAL A 52 -11.43 12.03 2.45
CA VAL A 52 -10.29 12.89 2.11
C VAL A 52 -10.88 14.29 1.92
N PRO A 53 -10.37 15.32 2.64
CA PRO A 53 -10.82 16.68 2.40
C PRO A 53 -10.57 17.02 0.93
N GLU A 54 -11.60 17.50 0.23
CA GLU A 54 -11.44 18.08 -1.10
C GLU A 54 -10.48 19.26 -0.96
N TYR A 55 -9.23 19.03 -1.36
CA TYR A 55 -8.24 20.10 -1.42
C TYR A 55 -8.62 21.04 -2.56
N ASP A 56 -8.67 22.33 -2.22
CA ASP A 56 -8.77 23.45 -3.14
C ASP A 56 -7.86 23.22 -4.35
N GLN A 57 -8.46 22.83 -5.48
CA GLN A 57 -7.81 22.78 -6.80
C GLN A 57 -7.63 24.21 -7.34
N GLY A 58 -7.12 25.11 -6.50
CA GLY A 58 -6.77 26.48 -6.85
C GLY A 58 -5.61 26.50 -7.83
N GLY A 59 -5.94 26.37 -9.12
CA GLY A 59 -5.14 26.87 -10.24
C GLY A 59 -3.73 26.29 -10.42
N GLY A 60 -3.65 25.17 -11.16
CA GLY A 60 -2.63 25.06 -12.20
C GLY A 60 -1.30 24.38 -11.89
N LYS A 61 -1.19 23.56 -10.84
CA LYS A 61 -0.03 22.65 -10.70
C LYS A 61 -0.53 21.22 -10.50
N MET A 62 -0.30 20.38 -11.51
CA MET A 62 -0.46 18.92 -11.40
C MET A 62 0.49 18.43 -10.31
N SER A 63 -0.02 18.35 -9.07
CA SER A 63 0.68 17.75 -7.95
C SER A 63 0.02 16.43 -7.68
N GLU A 64 0.76 15.34 -7.87
CA GLU A 64 0.33 14.01 -7.47
C GLU A 64 0.34 13.97 -5.93
N ALA A 65 -0.78 13.56 -5.34
CA ALA A 65 -0.92 13.45 -3.90
C ALA A 65 -0.53 12.04 -3.42
N VAL A 66 0.18 11.96 -2.31
CA VAL A 66 0.54 10.70 -1.66
C VAL A 66 0.01 10.69 -0.22
N LEU A 67 -0.76 9.66 0.13
CA LEU A 67 -1.23 9.44 1.49
C LEU A 67 -0.20 8.65 2.30
N PHE A 68 0.21 9.20 3.44
CA PHE A 68 1.13 8.55 4.36
C PHE A 68 0.38 7.99 5.56
N ARG A 69 0.52 6.68 5.80
CA ARG A 69 0.10 6.06 7.06
C ARG A 69 1.27 6.14 8.05
N CYS A 70 1.01 6.64 9.25
CA CYS A 70 1.99 6.65 10.32
C CYS A 70 1.32 6.24 11.64
N THR A 71 2.12 5.77 12.59
CA THR A 71 1.64 5.47 13.93
C THR A 71 1.35 6.77 14.69
N PRO A 72 0.48 6.76 15.72
CA PRO A 72 0.20 7.95 16.52
C PRO A 72 1.45 8.57 17.14
N ALA A 73 2.42 7.76 17.56
CA ALA A 73 3.68 8.23 18.12
C ALA A 73 4.48 9.07 17.10
N VAL A 74 4.61 8.58 15.86
CA VAL A 74 5.30 9.31 14.78
C VAL A 74 4.56 10.60 14.45
N PHE A 75 3.22 10.59 14.49
CA PHE A 75 2.44 11.81 14.28
C PHE A 75 2.67 12.86 15.38
N GLN A 76 2.84 12.43 16.64
CA GLN A 76 3.18 13.33 17.74
C GLN A 76 4.59 13.92 17.60
N GLU A 77 5.55 13.14 17.13
CA GLU A 77 6.89 13.64 16.81
C GLU A 77 6.84 14.67 15.69
N LEU A 78 6.07 14.42 14.63
CA LEU A 78 5.83 15.38 13.56
C LEU A 78 5.24 16.70 14.10
N ASP A 79 4.27 16.61 15.01
CA ASP A 79 3.66 17.78 15.65
C ASP A 79 4.66 18.56 16.52
N PHE A 80 5.51 17.85 17.25
CA PHE A 80 6.57 18.46 18.04
C PHE A 80 7.57 19.21 17.13
N VAL A 81 8.09 18.54 16.10
CA VAL A 81 9.04 19.16 15.15
C VAL A 81 8.40 20.35 14.47
N PHE A 82 7.13 20.26 14.06
CA PHE A 82 6.43 21.36 13.42
C PHE A 82 6.36 22.61 14.32
N LYS A 83 5.99 22.44 15.60
CA LYS A 83 5.95 23.54 16.59
C LYS A 83 7.28 24.24 16.79
N HIS A 84 8.38 23.51 16.61
CA HIS A 84 9.74 24.03 16.78
C HIS A 84 10.44 24.36 15.44
N SER A 85 9.72 24.32 14.33
CA SER A 85 10.24 24.64 13.00
C SER A 85 9.73 25.99 12.49
N THR A 86 10.39 26.52 11.46
CA THR A 86 9.92 27.70 10.71
C THR A 86 9.01 27.32 9.53
N ALA A 87 8.60 26.06 9.43
CA ALA A 87 7.79 25.57 8.31
C ALA A 87 6.38 26.17 8.36
N LYS A 88 5.85 26.56 7.19
CA LYS A 88 4.52 27.18 7.06
C LYS A 88 3.36 26.19 7.17
N SER A 89 3.63 24.89 6.96
CA SER A 89 2.65 23.81 7.09
C SER A 89 3.36 22.48 7.35
N LYS A 90 2.63 21.51 7.95
CA LYS A 90 3.15 20.14 8.15
C LYS A 90 3.52 19.47 6.83
N GLN A 91 2.76 19.75 5.76
CA GLN A 91 3.09 19.29 4.41
C GLN A 91 4.45 19.82 3.95
N LYS A 92 4.71 21.13 4.11
CA LYS A 92 5.99 21.72 3.71
C LYS A 92 7.18 21.18 4.52
N LEU A 93 6.96 20.89 5.80
CA LEU A 93 7.95 20.24 6.65
C LEU A 93 8.26 18.82 6.16
N ILE A 94 7.24 18.03 5.84
CA ILE A 94 7.43 16.67 5.32
C ILE A 94 8.11 16.71 3.95
N GLU A 95 7.71 17.60 3.05
CA GLU A 95 8.34 17.79 1.74
C GLU A 95 9.82 18.16 1.87
N SER A 96 10.18 19.04 2.80
CA SER A 96 11.57 19.47 2.99
C SER A 96 12.47 18.36 3.54
N ILE A 97 11.90 17.38 4.26
CA ILE A 97 12.62 16.22 4.79
C ILE A 97 12.67 15.10 3.73
N LEU A 98 11.53 14.72 3.16
CA LEU A 98 11.41 13.54 2.29
C LEU A 98 11.99 13.73 0.90
N LEU A 99 11.76 14.88 0.25
CA LEU A 99 12.15 15.06 -1.16
C LEU A 99 13.67 15.00 -1.38
N PRO A 100 14.53 15.61 -0.53
CA PRO A 100 15.98 15.46 -0.67
C PRO A 100 16.43 14.00 -0.50
N GLN A 101 15.87 13.29 0.47
CA GLN A 101 16.20 11.88 0.74
C GLN A 101 15.79 10.98 -0.42
N LEU A 102 14.58 11.18 -0.97
CA LEU A 102 14.10 10.45 -2.14
C LEU A 102 15.00 10.68 -3.36
N LYS A 103 15.45 11.92 -3.58
CA LYS A 103 16.38 12.26 -4.67
C LYS A 103 17.76 11.61 -4.48
N ALA A 104 18.28 11.63 -3.26
CA ALA A 104 19.56 10.99 -2.93
C ALA A 104 19.49 9.47 -3.20
N MET A 105 18.46 8.81 -2.67
CA MET A 105 18.21 7.38 -2.90
C MET A 105 18.02 7.06 -4.38
N ALA A 106 17.28 7.89 -5.13
CA ALA A 106 17.13 7.72 -6.57
C ALA A 106 18.46 7.84 -7.32
N LYS A 107 19.35 8.74 -6.89
CA LYS A 107 20.70 8.90 -7.48
C LYS A 107 21.56 7.66 -7.21
N GLU A 108 21.54 7.14 -5.99
CA GLU A 108 22.27 5.93 -5.61
C GLU A 108 21.80 4.72 -6.43
N ILE A 109 20.49 4.50 -6.52
CA ILE A 109 19.90 3.37 -7.27
C ILE A 109 20.19 3.47 -8.77
N LYS A 110 20.16 4.68 -9.33
CA LYS A 110 20.48 4.92 -10.75
C LYS A 110 21.98 4.77 -11.08
N GLY A 111 22.80 4.32 -10.12
CA GLY A 111 24.20 3.99 -10.36
C GLY A 111 25.14 5.19 -10.28
N GLY A 112 24.76 6.23 -9.52
CA GLY A 112 25.62 7.33 -9.07
C GLY A 112 26.79 7.72 -9.99
N GLN A 113 26.55 8.65 -10.92
CA GLN A 113 27.61 9.54 -11.40
C GLN A 113 27.93 10.63 -10.36
#